data_AF-A0A6N7D805-F1
#
_entry.id   AF-A0A6N7D805-F1
#
_cell.length_a   1.000
_cell.length_b   1.000
_cell.length_c   1.000
_cell.angle_alpha   90.00
_cell.angle_beta   90.00
_cell.angle_gamma   90.00
#
_symmetry.space_group_name_H-M   'P 1'
#
loop_
_entity.id
_entity.type
_entity.pdbx_description
1 polymer ?
#
loop_
_entity_poly.entity_id
_entity_poly.type
_entity_poly.pdbx_seq_one_letter_code
_entity_poly.pdbx_strand_id
1 'polypeptide(L)'
;MPMRGTSGRPVHRFILGTSFMLHALYAAAAMPFEVHEKSIDELQAAQAAGQVTSQALVQAYLDRIRAYDRAGPALNAVLTLNPHALDDARALDRERAERGPRGPLHGIPVLVKDNFDTADMPISGGKLGLATLQPARDATVVERLRQSGAVILGKTALHELAAGITTVSSLSGATRNPYDLGRVPGGSSGGSAAAVAASFAAAGVGTDTCGSVRIPAANQNLVGVRPTMGLVSRAGVVPLSSSQDIPGPLARSAADAALLLDAMAGVDPADGATRAAAGQAQPGYRARLRPDALRGARIGMLKQLFGTDPEDADVNAAVRAALDAMKALGAEVTEVDLPQLDELLRDTSSIAHEFKFQLADYLQAQPTAPLHSLTEILDSGLVHQQLEAVLRLRDQPQQRDTPEYRQTLERREAARREILATLARLKLDALAYPPLQRRPAPLGEPQRGATCQLSATTGLPAVVLPAGFVPGGTPAGLELLSAPFTEPQLLGYAYAWEQQRHPRQAPFSTPPLERGRAPAPQQAVLTARAGDKARAVVQLRYDAPTATLVYGARIEGPAAADVVALVLQRGRQGQPTAVSAVLLRGGADRAADRLPLTAADREALERGDLFVQLVTRARPLGGGAVAVRFDNAR
;
A
#
# COMPACT_ATOMS: atom_id res chain seq x y z
N MET A 1 -10.57 91.69 9.43
CA MET A 1 -11.60 92.75 9.32
C MET A 1 -12.32 92.57 7.99
N PRO A 2 -13.66 92.68 7.88
CA PRO A 2 -14.73 92.55 8.88
C PRO A 2 -15.79 91.47 8.47
N MET A 3 -16.36 90.73 9.44
CA MET A 3 -17.73 90.83 9.99
C MET A 3 -18.83 90.12 9.18
N ARG A 4 -19.43 89.07 9.78
CA ARG A 4 -20.80 89.00 10.38
C ARG A 4 -21.90 88.93 9.32
N GLY A 5 -22.90 88.06 9.37
CA GLY A 5 -23.32 87.09 10.37
C GLY A 5 -24.78 86.69 10.06
N THR A 6 -25.22 85.59 10.69
CA THR A 6 -26.61 85.25 11.09
C THR A 6 -27.68 85.13 9.99
N SER A 7 -28.66 84.23 10.00
CA SER A 7 -29.17 83.21 10.92
C SER A 7 -30.40 82.59 10.25
N GLY A 8 -30.74 81.33 10.54
CA GLY A 8 -32.09 80.82 10.29
C GLY A 8 -32.16 79.36 9.84
N ARG A 9 -32.16 78.45 10.81
CA ARG A 9 -32.67 77.06 10.72
C ARG A 9 -34.16 77.06 11.15
N PRO A 10 -35.02 76.12 10.72
CA PRO A 10 -34.99 74.74 11.22
C PRO A 10 -35.32 73.62 10.19
N VAL A 11 -34.53 72.55 10.19
CA VAL A 11 -34.86 71.17 10.65
C VAL A 11 -35.86 70.43 9.74
N HIS A 12 -35.35 69.53 8.90
CA HIS A 12 -35.86 68.17 8.75
C HIS A 12 -34.75 67.21 8.29
N ARG A 13 -34.70 66.06 8.97
CA ARG A 13 -33.78 64.93 8.77
C ARG A 13 -34.02 64.31 7.40
N PHE A 14 -32.96 64.11 6.61
CA PHE A 14 -32.93 63.11 5.54
C PHE A 14 -31.70 62.22 5.74
N ILE A 15 -31.97 60.91 5.80
CA ILE A 15 -31.02 59.82 6.04
C ILE A 15 -30.31 59.50 4.72
N LEU A 16 -28.99 59.28 4.83
CA LEU A 16 -28.08 58.82 3.79
C LEU A 16 -28.59 57.57 3.07
N GLY A 17 -28.65 57.62 1.74
CA GLY A 17 -28.72 56.45 0.86
C GLY A 17 -27.42 56.31 0.07
N THR A 18 -26.38 55.72 0.69
CA THR A 18 -25.21 55.22 -0.04
C THR A 18 -25.47 53.76 -0.42
N SER A 19 -25.65 53.53 -1.72
CA SER A 19 -25.83 52.21 -2.33
C SER A 19 -24.52 51.42 -2.22
N PHE A 20 -24.48 50.43 -1.32
CA PHE A 20 -23.46 49.38 -1.31
C PHE A 20 -23.81 48.37 -2.40
N MET A 21 -23.06 48.37 -3.50
CA MET A 21 -23.03 47.23 -4.42
C MET A 21 -22.36 46.06 -3.69
N LEU A 22 -23.16 45.15 -3.12
CA LEU A 22 -22.72 43.81 -2.79
C LEU A 22 -22.36 43.10 -4.12
N HIS A 23 -21.08 43.04 -4.44
CA HIS A 23 -20.57 41.96 -5.29
C HIS A 23 -20.65 40.68 -4.45
N ALA A 24 -21.78 39.98 -4.57
CA ALA A 24 -21.88 38.58 -4.19
C ALA A 24 -20.94 37.79 -5.12
N LEU A 25 -19.67 37.68 -4.73
CA LEU A 25 -18.80 36.63 -5.20
C LEU A 25 -19.45 35.32 -4.76
N TYR A 26 -20.23 34.71 -5.65
CA TYR A 26 -20.40 33.27 -5.61
C TYR A 26 -18.99 32.69 -5.75
N ALA A 27 -18.36 32.38 -4.62
CA ALA A 27 -17.27 31.44 -4.58
C ALA A 27 -17.87 30.14 -5.12
N ALA A 28 -17.72 29.90 -6.43
CA ALA A 28 -17.83 28.55 -6.95
C ALA A 28 -16.93 27.72 -6.05
N ALA A 29 -17.51 26.78 -5.30
CA ALA A 29 -16.75 25.90 -4.44
C ALA A 29 -15.67 25.28 -5.33
N ALA A 30 -14.42 25.71 -5.14
CA ALA A 30 -13.31 25.23 -5.94
C ALA A 30 -13.33 23.70 -5.80
N MET A 31 -13.36 22.99 -6.93
CA MET A 31 -13.35 21.54 -6.92
C MET A 31 -12.17 21.07 -6.05
N PRO A 32 -12.36 20.06 -5.18
CA PRO A 32 -11.27 19.53 -4.38
C PRO A 32 -10.09 19.14 -5.27
N PHE A 33 -8.88 19.47 -4.85
CA PHE A 33 -7.67 19.10 -5.58
C PHE A 33 -7.54 17.57 -5.62
N GLU A 34 -7.46 16.99 -6.82
CA GLU A 34 -7.32 15.54 -6.98
C GLU A 34 -5.89 15.11 -6.69
N VAL A 35 -5.73 14.17 -5.75
CA VAL A 35 -4.43 13.68 -5.27
C VAL A 35 -4.10 12.26 -5.75
N HIS A 36 -5.08 11.57 -6.35
CA HIS A 36 -4.92 10.21 -6.86
C HIS A 36 -3.74 10.10 -7.81
N GLU A 37 -2.81 9.18 -7.49
CA GLU A 37 -1.60 8.88 -8.26
C GLU A 37 -0.61 10.04 -8.46
N LYS A 38 -0.80 11.20 -7.80
CA LYS A 38 0.20 12.26 -7.84
C LYS A 38 1.48 11.86 -7.09
N SER A 39 2.61 12.14 -7.71
CA SER A 39 3.95 12.05 -7.12
C SER A 39 4.21 13.21 -6.15
N ILE A 40 5.17 13.06 -5.24
CA ILE A 40 5.55 14.13 -4.31
C ILE A 40 6.04 15.38 -5.08
N ASP A 41 6.77 15.19 -6.18
CA ASP A 41 7.25 16.28 -7.03
C ASP A 41 6.07 17.08 -7.64
N GLU A 42 5.02 16.41 -8.12
CA GLU A 42 3.81 17.06 -8.64
C GLU A 42 3.03 17.80 -7.54
N LEU A 43 2.96 17.23 -6.34
CA LEU A 43 2.31 17.87 -5.19
C LEU A 43 3.08 19.13 -4.76
N GLN A 44 4.40 19.06 -4.68
CA GLN A 44 5.24 20.23 -4.40
C GLN A 44 5.11 21.31 -5.47
N ALA A 45 5.10 20.92 -6.75
CA ALA A 45 4.93 21.86 -7.85
C ALA A 45 3.57 22.58 -7.76
N ALA A 46 2.50 21.86 -7.43
CA ALA A 46 1.18 22.44 -7.23
C ALA A 46 1.13 23.42 -6.04
N GLN A 47 1.81 23.09 -4.92
CA GLN A 47 1.92 23.99 -3.77
C GLN A 47 2.75 25.24 -4.09
N ALA A 48 3.88 25.08 -4.79
CA ALA A 48 4.72 26.20 -5.21
C ALA A 48 4.00 27.14 -6.18
N ALA A 49 3.13 26.60 -7.05
CA ALA A 49 2.30 27.37 -7.97
C ALA A 49 1.04 27.98 -7.31
N GLY A 50 0.83 27.78 -6.00
CA GLY A 50 -0.35 28.27 -5.29
C GLY A 50 -1.66 27.59 -5.70
N GLN A 51 -1.60 26.46 -6.40
CA GLN A 51 -2.78 25.71 -6.86
C GLN A 51 -3.46 24.95 -5.73
N VAL A 52 -2.70 24.57 -4.70
CA VAL A 52 -3.19 23.84 -3.53
C VAL A 52 -2.34 24.18 -2.32
N THR A 53 -2.95 24.23 -1.14
CA THR A 53 -2.23 24.36 0.14
C THR A 53 -1.96 22.99 0.75
N SER A 54 -1.02 22.89 1.69
CA SER A 54 -0.82 21.70 2.52
C SER A 54 -2.11 21.29 3.22
N GLN A 55 -2.86 22.23 3.79
CA GLN A 55 -4.15 21.95 4.41
C GLN A 55 -5.14 21.32 3.42
N ALA A 56 -5.23 21.84 2.19
CA ALA A 56 -6.12 21.32 1.16
C ALA A 56 -5.66 19.94 0.66
N LEU A 57 -4.35 19.68 0.57
CA LEU A 57 -3.81 18.35 0.27
C LEU A 57 -4.19 17.34 1.36
N VAL A 58 -3.97 17.68 2.63
CA VAL A 58 -4.35 16.82 3.76
C VAL A 58 -5.84 16.53 3.74
N GLN A 59 -6.69 17.54 3.50
CA GLN A 59 -8.13 17.34 3.38
C GLN A 59 -8.50 16.38 2.24
N ALA A 60 -7.88 16.51 1.06
CA ALA A 60 -8.14 15.62 -0.08
C ALA A 60 -7.79 14.15 0.23
N TYR A 61 -6.69 13.89 0.94
CA TYR A 61 -6.34 12.54 1.39
C TYR A 61 -7.30 12.02 2.48
N LEU A 62 -7.71 12.86 3.44
CA LEU A 62 -8.71 12.49 4.45
C LEU A 62 -10.06 12.12 3.82
N ASP A 63 -10.47 12.82 2.76
CA ASP A 63 -11.70 12.51 2.03
C ASP A 63 -11.61 11.16 1.31
N ARG A 64 -10.44 10.81 0.75
CA ARG A 64 -10.20 9.48 0.17
C ARG A 64 -10.25 8.38 1.24
N ILE A 65 -9.62 8.60 2.39
CA ILE A 65 -9.68 7.66 3.53
C ILE A 65 -11.14 7.44 3.97
N ARG A 66 -11.91 8.53 4.13
CA ARG A 66 -13.34 8.45 4.49
C ARG A 66 -14.16 7.65 3.46
N ALA A 67 -13.88 7.84 2.18
CA ALA A 67 -14.63 7.19 1.11
C ALA A 67 -14.35 5.68 0.99
N TYR A 68 -13.12 5.23 1.32
CA TYR A 68 -12.65 3.91 0.92
C TYR A 68 -12.06 3.03 2.03
N ASP A 69 -11.57 3.58 3.14
CA ASP A 69 -10.87 2.78 4.14
C ASP A 69 -11.84 1.96 5.02
N ARG A 70 -12.93 2.59 5.46
CA ARG A 70 -13.99 1.97 6.29
C ARG A 70 -15.34 1.89 5.58
N ALA A 71 -15.45 2.52 4.41
CA ALA A 71 -16.61 2.50 3.53
C ALA A 71 -16.20 1.95 2.15
N GLY A 72 -17.17 1.75 1.25
CA GLY A 72 -16.90 1.22 -0.09
C GLY A 72 -16.15 -0.12 -0.05
N PRO A 73 -14.90 -0.21 -0.55
CA PRO A 73 -14.09 -1.43 -0.52
C PRO A 73 -13.66 -1.87 0.89
N ALA A 74 -13.77 -1.00 1.90
CA ALA A 74 -13.45 -1.27 3.29
C ALA A 74 -12.04 -1.87 3.47
N LEU A 75 -11.02 -1.17 2.97
CA LEU A 75 -9.64 -1.64 2.97
C LEU A 75 -9.06 -1.89 4.37
N ASN A 76 -9.51 -1.13 5.38
CA ASN A 76 -9.05 -1.25 6.76
C ASN A 76 -7.50 -1.14 6.87
N ALA A 77 -6.93 -0.15 6.19
CA ALA A 77 -5.50 0.12 6.12
C ALA A 77 -5.05 1.18 7.13
N VAL A 78 -5.91 2.13 7.48
CA VAL A 78 -5.62 3.19 8.46
C VAL A 78 -6.17 2.81 9.83
N LEU A 79 -5.31 2.84 10.84
CA LEU A 79 -5.65 2.48 12.21
C LEU A 79 -6.09 3.70 13.02
N THR A 80 -5.25 4.75 13.00
CA THR A 80 -5.45 5.97 13.79
C THR A 80 -5.14 7.16 12.91
N LEU A 81 -6.02 8.16 12.86
CA LEU A 81 -5.73 9.44 12.20
C LEU A 81 -5.12 10.41 13.20
N ASN A 82 -4.16 11.23 12.75
CA ASN A 82 -3.61 12.30 13.58
C ASN A 82 -4.67 13.40 13.76
N PRO A 83 -5.13 13.68 15.01
CA PRO A 83 -6.12 14.72 15.24
C PRO A 83 -5.62 16.13 14.90
N HIS A 84 -4.31 16.33 14.83
CA HIS A 84 -3.66 17.60 14.53
C HIS A 84 -3.22 17.75 13.07
N ALA A 85 -3.48 16.77 12.19
CA ALA A 85 -2.95 16.78 10.82
C ALA A 85 -3.30 18.06 10.02
N LEU A 86 -4.53 18.57 10.15
CA LEU A 86 -4.95 19.80 9.47
C LEU A 86 -4.31 21.05 10.10
N ASP A 87 -4.01 21.03 11.40
CA ASP A 87 -3.37 22.14 12.11
C ASP A 87 -1.88 22.22 11.76
N ASP A 88 -1.21 21.06 11.77
CA ASP A 88 0.17 20.90 11.31
C ASP A 88 0.33 21.38 9.87
N ALA A 89 -0.61 20.98 8.99
CA ALA A 89 -0.62 21.41 7.60
C ALA A 89 -0.78 22.93 7.45
N ARG A 90 -1.71 23.54 8.20
CA ARG A 90 -1.89 25.00 8.23
C ARG A 90 -0.66 25.74 8.74
N ALA A 91 0.06 25.17 9.70
CA ALA A 91 1.30 25.75 10.18
C ALA A 91 2.39 25.73 9.11
N LEU A 92 2.51 24.63 8.36
CA LEU A 92 3.44 24.51 7.24
C LEU A 92 3.07 25.43 6.06
N ASP A 93 1.78 25.69 5.83
CA ASP A 93 1.34 26.69 4.85
C ASP A 93 1.81 28.10 5.22
N ARG A 94 1.65 28.50 6.50
CA ARG A 94 2.18 29.79 7.00
C ARG A 94 3.70 29.85 6.87
N GLU A 95 4.39 28.79 7.27
CA GLU A 95 5.84 28.72 7.16
C GLU A 95 6.31 28.85 5.70
N ARG A 96 5.65 28.17 4.76
CA ARG A 96 5.94 28.28 3.33
C ARG A 96 5.83 29.72 2.85
N ALA A 97 4.81 30.45 3.28
CA ALA A 97 4.59 31.84 2.91
C ALA A 97 5.61 32.81 3.55
N GLU A 98 6.01 32.56 4.80
CA GLU A 98 6.88 33.45 5.57
C GLU A 98 8.38 33.20 5.34
N ARG A 99 8.77 31.92 5.20
CA ARG A 99 10.18 31.48 5.23
C ARG A 99 10.57 30.60 4.05
N GLY A 100 9.61 30.16 3.25
CA GLY A 100 9.80 29.15 2.22
C GLY A 100 9.71 27.71 2.75
N PRO A 101 9.72 26.71 1.86
CA PRO A 101 9.64 25.30 2.25
C PRO A 101 10.93 24.79 2.89
N ARG A 102 10.82 23.90 3.88
CA ARG A 102 11.96 23.19 4.51
C ARG A 102 12.70 22.26 3.55
N GLY A 103 12.01 21.80 2.52
CA GLY A 103 12.54 20.85 1.54
C GLY A 103 11.42 20.17 0.74
N PRO A 104 11.73 19.07 0.02
CA PRO A 104 10.77 18.40 -0.86
C PRO A 104 9.56 17.77 -0.15
N LEU A 105 9.65 17.53 1.16
CA LEU A 105 8.55 16.96 1.95
C LEU A 105 7.69 18.02 2.65
N HIS A 106 7.96 19.31 2.45
CA HIS A 106 7.25 20.40 3.13
C HIS A 106 5.75 20.43 2.80
N GLY A 107 4.90 20.13 3.78
CA GLY A 107 3.46 20.05 3.61
C GLY A 107 2.97 18.79 2.89
N ILE A 108 3.79 17.74 2.82
CA ILE A 108 3.42 16.46 2.18
C ILE A 108 2.89 15.48 3.24
N PRO A 109 1.69 14.92 3.06
CA PRO A 109 1.12 13.95 4.00
C PRO A 109 1.75 12.56 3.84
N VAL A 110 2.23 12.01 4.95
CA VAL A 110 2.86 10.68 5.06
C VAL A 110 2.15 9.87 6.14
N LEU A 111 1.95 8.58 5.88
CA LEU A 111 1.45 7.62 6.88
C LEU A 111 2.59 6.79 7.44
N VAL A 112 2.59 6.54 8.75
CA VAL A 112 3.60 5.68 9.40
C VAL A 112 2.93 4.44 9.96
N LYS A 113 3.61 3.30 9.97
CA LYS A 113 3.10 2.07 10.58
C LYS A 113 2.81 2.25 12.07
N ASP A 114 1.80 1.55 12.59
CA ASP A 114 1.50 1.55 14.02
C ASP A 114 2.49 0.71 14.86
N ASN A 115 3.78 0.79 14.54
CA ASN A 115 4.87 0.40 15.44
C ASN A 115 5.95 1.49 15.55
N PHE A 116 5.70 2.69 15.04
CA PHE A 116 6.51 3.89 15.30
C PHE A 116 5.90 4.72 16.42
N ASP A 117 6.71 5.10 17.40
CA ASP A 117 6.32 6.01 18.46
C ASP A 117 5.96 7.40 17.91
N THR A 118 4.91 7.96 18.48
CA THR A 118 4.42 9.31 18.20
C THR A 118 3.98 9.93 19.51
N ALA A 119 4.37 11.16 19.79
CA ALA A 119 3.97 11.86 21.01
C ALA A 119 2.49 12.28 21.01
N ASP A 120 1.88 12.37 19.83
CA ASP A 120 0.53 12.91 19.60
C ASP A 120 -0.53 11.87 19.24
N MET A 121 -0.14 10.61 19.08
CA MET A 121 -1.04 9.48 18.83
C MET A 121 -0.56 8.24 19.59
N PRO A 122 -1.47 7.32 19.97
CA PRO A 122 -1.09 6.08 20.61
C PRO A 122 -0.26 5.17 19.69
N ILE A 123 0.41 4.20 20.30
CA ILE A 123 1.10 3.10 19.62
C ILE A 123 0.60 1.76 20.16
N SER A 124 0.02 0.94 19.30
CA SER A 124 -0.53 -0.35 19.74
C SER A 124 0.24 -1.55 19.19
N GLY A 125 0.99 -1.40 18.10
CA GLY A 125 1.51 -2.58 17.38
C GLY A 125 0.37 -3.42 16.77
N GLY A 126 -0.81 -2.85 16.55
CA GLY A 126 -2.05 -3.57 16.20
C GLY A 126 -2.65 -4.36 17.37
N LYS A 127 -2.09 -4.24 18.58
CA LYS A 127 -2.52 -5.02 19.74
C LYS A 127 -3.65 -4.32 20.48
N LEU A 128 -4.78 -5.00 20.65
CA LEU A 128 -5.90 -4.43 21.41
C LEU A 128 -5.52 -4.07 22.85
N GLY A 129 -4.76 -4.94 23.52
CA GLY A 129 -4.26 -4.70 24.87
C GLY A 129 -3.29 -3.52 25.02
N LEU A 130 -2.73 -2.99 23.93
CA LEU A 130 -1.84 -1.81 23.93
C LEU A 130 -2.49 -0.59 23.26
N ALA A 131 -3.80 -0.61 22.98
CA ALA A 131 -4.48 0.44 22.22
C ALA A 131 -4.39 1.84 22.83
N THR A 132 -4.11 1.93 24.14
CA THR A 132 -4.00 3.18 24.90
C THR A 132 -2.56 3.57 25.25
N LEU A 133 -1.56 2.77 24.84
CA LEU A 133 -0.16 3.09 25.10
C LEU A 133 0.21 4.38 24.33
N GLN A 134 0.62 5.41 25.08
CA GLN A 134 0.96 6.73 24.53
C GLN A 134 2.44 7.02 24.81
N PRO A 135 3.30 6.97 23.78
CA PRO A 135 4.70 7.34 23.90
C PRO A 135 4.86 8.81 24.28
N ALA A 136 5.94 9.11 25.03
CA ALA A 136 6.26 10.47 25.43
C ALA A 136 6.98 11.28 24.32
N ARG A 137 7.52 10.61 23.30
CA ARG A 137 8.32 11.22 22.22
C ARG A 137 8.04 10.50 20.90
N ASP A 138 8.37 11.17 19.81
CA ASP A 138 8.39 10.56 18.48
C ASP A 138 9.57 9.59 18.35
N ALA A 139 9.38 8.55 17.53
CA ALA A 139 10.49 7.77 16.99
C ALA A 139 11.41 8.68 16.17
N THR A 140 12.72 8.41 16.13
CA THR A 140 13.68 9.24 15.36
C THR A 140 13.26 9.40 13.89
N VAL A 141 12.72 8.33 13.29
CA VAL A 141 12.18 8.37 11.92
C VAL A 141 11.04 9.37 11.77
N VAL A 142 10.09 9.39 12.71
CA VAL A 142 8.94 10.30 12.71
C VAL A 142 9.42 11.73 12.94
N GLU A 143 10.33 11.93 13.90
CA GLU A 143 10.90 13.24 14.18
C GLU A 143 11.58 13.83 12.93
N ARG A 144 12.42 13.05 12.25
CA ARG A 144 13.10 13.49 11.01
C ARG A 144 12.12 13.82 9.89
N LEU A 145 11.05 13.04 9.73
CA LEU A 145 10.00 13.35 8.75
C LEU A 145 9.32 14.69 9.09
N ARG A 146 8.96 14.95 10.34
CA ARG A 146 8.41 16.25 10.77
C ARG A 146 9.42 17.38 10.57
N GLN A 147 10.69 17.17 10.87
CA GLN A 147 11.77 18.15 10.64
C GLN A 147 11.92 18.49 9.16
N SER A 148 11.73 17.53 8.25
CA SER A 148 11.70 17.76 6.79
C SER A 148 10.44 18.49 6.29
N GLY A 149 9.48 18.74 7.18
CA GLY A 149 8.22 19.41 6.89
C GLY A 149 7.10 18.47 6.46
N ALA A 150 7.24 17.15 6.58
CA ALA A 150 6.16 16.22 6.30
C ALA A 150 5.04 16.34 7.35
N VAL A 151 3.78 16.17 6.91
CA VAL A 151 2.62 16.03 7.81
C VAL A 151 2.41 14.55 8.10
N ILE A 152 2.54 14.13 9.35
CA ILE A 152 2.18 12.76 9.75
C ILE A 152 0.66 12.67 9.80
N LEU A 153 0.07 12.02 8.80
CA LEU A 153 -1.39 11.95 8.63
C LEU A 153 -2.04 10.99 9.63
N GLY A 154 -1.30 9.99 10.09
CA GLY A 154 -1.81 8.94 10.97
C GLY A 154 -0.95 7.68 11.00
N LYS A 155 -1.48 6.67 11.67
CA LYS A 155 -0.90 5.34 11.87
C LYS A 155 -1.63 4.31 11.03
N THR A 156 -0.91 3.42 10.35
CA THR A 156 -1.50 2.35 9.52
C THR A 156 -1.50 1.01 10.23
N ALA A 157 -2.50 0.19 9.92
CA ALA A 157 -2.61 -1.18 10.39
C ALA A 157 -1.37 -2.02 10.01
N LEU A 158 -1.08 -2.99 10.86
CA LEU A 158 -0.01 -3.96 10.67
C LEU A 158 -0.47 -5.36 11.07
N HIS A 159 0.29 -6.38 10.68
CA HIS A 159 0.17 -7.68 11.34
C HIS A 159 0.62 -7.50 12.80
N GLU A 160 -0.22 -7.93 13.75
CA GLU A 160 -0.05 -7.66 15.18
C GLU A 160 1.39 -7.95 15.65
N LEU A 161 1.98 -6.97 16.35
CA LEU A 161 3.37 -6.98 16.85
C LEU A 161 4.43 -7.30 15.78
N ALA A 162 4.14 -6.94 14.52
CA ALA A 162 4.92 -7.29 13.34
C ALA A 162 5.16 -8.80 13.14
N ALA A 163 4.37 -9.66 13.79
CA ALA A 163 4.70 -11.06 13.98
C ALA A 163 4.32 -12.00 12.81
N GLY A 164 3.94 -11.45 11.66
CA GLY A 164 3.53 -12.20 10.47
C GLY A 164 3.30 -11.30 9.25
N ILE A 165 2.88 -11.89 8.13
CA ILE A 165 2.90 -11.23 6.81
C ILE A 165 1.54 -11.18 6.09
N THR A 166 0.43 -11.28 6.83
CA THR A 166 -0.94 -11.20 6.29
C THR A 166 -1.70 -9.93 6.67
N THR A 167 -1.15 -9.13 7.60
CA THR A 167 -1.76 -7.89 8.13
C THR A 167 -3.15 -8.11 8.73
N VAL A 168 -3.17 -8.83 9.85
CA VAL A 168 -4.33 -9.01 10.72
C VAL A 168 -3.93 -8.70 12.17
N SER A 169 -4.85 -8.11 12.93
CA SER A 169 -4.60 -7.77 14.33
C SER A 169 -5.86 -7.82 15.18
N SER A 170 -5.69 -7.96 16.50
CA SER A 170 -6.78 -7.95 17.48
C SER A 170 -7.47 -6.59 17.58
N LEU A 171 -6.75 -5.49 17.29
CA LEU A 171 -7.31 -4.14 17.33
C LEU A 171 -8.08 -3.78 16.05
N SER A 172 -7.52 -4.09 14.87
CA SER A 172 -8.08 -3.63 13.59
C SER A 172 -8.86 -4.69 12.82
N GLY A 173 -8.66 -5.98 13.11
CA GLY A 173 -9.02 -7.05 12.17
C GLY A 173 -8.09 -7.08 10.96
N ALA A 174 -8.55 -7.64 9.83
CA ALA A 174 -7.76 -7.82 8.62
C ALA A 174 -7.81 -6.61 7.68
N THR A 175 -6.65 -6.19 7.17
CA THR A 175 -6.54 -5.27 6.04
C THR A 175 -6.75 -6.02 4.72
N ARG A 176 -7.38 -5.39 3.72
CA ARG A 176 -7.61 -5.97 2.38
C ARG A 176 -6.60 -5.46 1.36
N ASN A 177 -6.30 -6.29 0.36
CA ASN A 177 -5.53 -5.88 -0.81
C ASN A 177 -6.41 -5.04 -1.77
N PRO A 178 -6.10 -3.76 -2.07
CA PRO A 178 -6.88 -2.95 -3.00
C PRO A 178 -6.92 -3.46 -4.45
N TYR A 179 -6.02 -4.37 -4.87
CA TYR A 179 -6.08 -5.03 -6.19
C TYR A 179 -6.97 -6.28 -6.22
N ASP A 180 -7.23 -6.87 -5.06
CA ASP A 180 -8.12 -8.02 -4.88
C ASP A 180 -8.63 -8.04 -3.43
N LEU A 181 -9.85 -7.54 -3.22
CA LEU A 181 -10.44 -7.35 -1.90
C LEU A 181 -10.65 -8.66 -1.11
N GLY A 182 -10.48 -9.82 -1.76
CA GLY A 182 -10.52 -11.15 -1.13
C GLY A 182 -9.17 -11.66 -0.67
N ARG A 183 -8.07 -10.91 -0.84
CA ARG A 183 -6.70 -11.34 -0.53
C ARG A 183 -5.99 -10.46 0.48
N VAL A 184 -4.98 -11.04 1.12
CA VAL A 184 -4.10 -10.33 2.04
C VAL A 184 -3.23 -9.29 1.31
N PRO A 185 -2.93 -8.14 1.93
CA PRO A 185 -2.08 -7.13 1.32
C PRO A 185 -0.58 -7.46 1.40
N GLY A 186 -0.20 -8.60 1.96
CA GLY A 186 1.14 -8.85 2.48
C GLY A 186 1.29 -8.28 3.89
N GLY A 187 2.51 -8.20 4.41
CA GLY A 187 2.75 -7.66 5.74
C GLY A 187 4.16 -7.90 6.24
N SER A 188 4.49 -7.46 7.45
CA SER A 188 3.58 -6.85 8.43
C SER A 188 3.18 -5.41 8.13
N SER A 189 3.85 -4.67 7.23
CA SER A 189 3.48 -3.29 6.88
C SER A 189 2.39 -3.21 5.80
N GLY A 190 1.43 -4.14 5.81
CA GLY A 190 0.41 -4.23 4.76
C GLY A 190 -0.57 -3.07 4.77
N GLY A 191 -0.89 -2.48 5.92
CA GLY A 191 -1.70 -1.26 5.99
C GLY A 191 -0.99 -0.07 5.36
N SER A 192 0.31 0.10 5.60
CA SER A 192 1.12 1.15 4.96
C SER A 192 1.11 1.01 3.44
N ALA A 193 1.33 -0.20 2.93
CA ALA A 193 1.34 -0.45 1.49
C ALA A 193 -0.05 -0.32 0.86
N ALA A 194 -1.10 -0.86 1.48
CA ALA A 194 -2.47 -0.72 0.99
C ALA A 194 -2.91 0.76 0.95
N ALA A 195 -2.58 1.54 1.99
CA ALA A 195 -2.88 2.96 2.04
C ALA A 195 -2.17 3.76 0.94
N VAL A 196 -0.88 3.48 0.68
CA VAL A 196 -0.11 4.14 -0.38
C VAL A 196 -0.63 3.76 -1.77
N ALA A 197 -0.93 2.47 -2.01
CA ALA A 197 -1.48 1.99 -3.27
C ALA A 197 -2.88 2.57 -3.55
N ALA A 198 -3.68 2.80 -2.50
CA ALA A 198 -4.99 3.43 -2.57
C ALA A 198 -4.94 4.98 -2.60
N SER A 199 -3.76 5.58 -2.65
CA SER A 199 -3.58 7.04 -2.57
C SER A 199 -4.26 7.65 -1.34
N PHE A 200 -4.12 7.04 -0.15
CA PHE A 200 -4.53 7.61 1.15
C PHE A 200 -3.49 8.53 1.76
N ALA A 201 -2.27 8.51 1.23
CA ALA A 201 -1.21 9.47 1.51
C ALA A 201 -0.26 9.55 0.31
N ALA A 202 0.60 10.55 0.29
CA ALA A 202 1.60 10.69 -0.76
C ALA A 202 2.62 9.53 -0.72
N ALA A 203 3.02 9.12 0.48
CA ALA A 203 3.88 7.96 0.72
C ALA A 203 3.65 7.39 2.13
N GLY A 204 4.32 6.28 2.44
CA GLY A 204 4.23 5.66 3.76
C GLY A 204 5.54 5.06 4.24
N VAL A 205 5.59 4.74 5.53
CA VAL A 205 6.77 4.13 6.17
C VAL A 205 6.38 2.86 6.89
N GLY A 206 7.09 1.78 6.61
CA GLY A 206 6.95 0.48 7.27
C GLY A 206 8.23 0.06 8.00
N THR A 207 8.20 -1.16 8.52
CA THR A 207 9.39 -1.82 9.10
C THR A 207 9.55 -3.22 8.53
N ASP A 208 10.78 -3.70 8.39
CA ASP A 208 11.15 -4.98 7.80
C ASP A 208 12.10 -5.76 8.71
N THR A 209 11.60 -6.86 9.30
CA THR A 209 12.42 -7.87 9.99
C THR A 209 12.72 -9.03 9.04
N CYS A 210 11.68 -9.58 8.42
CA CYS A 210 11.75 -10.54 7.32
C CYS A 210 10.58 -10.30 6.36
N GLY A 211 10.79 -9.41 5.41
CA GLY A 211 9.90 -9.16 4.27
C GLY A 211 8.83 -8.11 4.54
N SER A 212 8.81 -7.51 5.73
CA SER A 212 7.68 -6.68 6.17
C SER A 212 7.53 -5.32 5.48
N VAL A 213 8.49 -4.87 4.67
CA VAL A 213 8.33 -3.78 3.69
C VAL A 213 8.23 -4.36 2.27
N ARG A 214 9.04 -5.37 1.97
CA ARG A 214 9.24 -5.91 0.62
C ARG A 214 8.06 -6.72 0.09
N ILE A 215 7.51 -7.62 0.91
CA ILE A 215 6.33 -8.44 0.57
C ILE A 215 5.10 -7.57 0.34
N PRO A 216 4.72 -6.64 1.26
CA PRO A 216 3.57 -5.79 0.99
C PRO A 216 3.82 -4.83 -0.18
N ALA A 217 5.04 -4.35 -0.45
CA ALA A 217 5.32 -3.59 -1.66
C ALA A 217 5.03 -4.40 -2.94
N ALA A 218 5.51 -5.65 -2.99
CA ALA A 218 5.30 -6.56 -4.11
C ALA A 218 3.82 -6.85 -4.36
N ASN A 219 3.04 -7.05 -3.30
CA ASN A 219 1.61 -7.35 -3.37
C ASN A 219 0.74 -6.14 -3.71
N GLN A 220 1.31 -4.92 -3.66
CA GLN A 220 0.60 -3.64 -3.80
C GLN A 220 1.07 -2.79 -4.98
N ASN A 221 1.91 -3.34 -5.88
CA ASN A 221 2.45 -2.64 -7.05
C ASN A 221 3.19 -1.34 -6.64
N LEU A 222 4.00 -1.42 -5.58
CA LEU A 222 4.75 -0.30 -5.03
C LEU A 222 6.26 -0.53 -5.14
N VAL A 223 7.01 0.55 -4.92
CA VAL A 223 8.43 0.50 -4.56
C VAL A 223 8.55 0.42 -3.03
N GLY A 224 9.32 -0.55 -2.55
CA GLY A 224 9.62 -0.73 -1.12
C GLY A 224 11.12 -0.82 -0.90
N VAL A 225 11.65 -0.03 0.04
CA VAL A 225 13.09 -0.01 0.32
C VAL A 225 13.32 -0.57 1.72
N ARG A 226 14.08 -1.67 1.79
CA ARG A 226 14.71 -2.13 3.02
C ARG A 226 16.16 -1.68 2.98
N PRO A 227 16.54 -0.58 3.63
CA PRO A 227 17.90 -0.09 3.58
C PRO A 227 18.88 -1.03 4.29
N THR A 228 20.17 -0.71 4.20
CA THR A 228 21.25 -1.37 4.93
C THR A 228 20.96 -1.31 6.42
N MET A 229 21.23 -2.40 7.14
CA MET A 229 21.15 -2.41 8.61
C MET A 229 22.04 -1.29 9.18
N GLY A 230 21.41 -0.36 9.91
CA GLY A 230 22.06 0.83 10.47
C GLY A 230 21.94 2.11 9.62
N LEU A 231 21.38 2.09 8.41
CA LEU A 231 21.20 3.35 7.67
C LEU A 231 20.11 4.24 8.27
N VAL A 232 19.02 3.63 8.75
CA VAL A 232 17.87 4.29 9.36
C VAL A 232 17.71 3.82 10.80
N SER A 233 17.51 4.76 11.72
CA SER A 233 17.37 4.48 13.16
C SER A 233 16.11 3.68 13.48
N ARG A 234 16.23 2.77 14.45
CA ARG A 234 15.15 1.95 15.04
C ARG A 234 14.69 2.49 16.40
N ALA A 235 15.24 3.60 16.87
CA ALA A 235 14.84 4.19 18.15
C ALA A 235 13.36 4.63 18.11
N GLY A 236 12.60 4.25 19.14
CA GLY A 236 11.15 4.48 19.21
C GLY A 236 10.34 3.59 18.27
N VAL A 237 10.85 2.42 17.88
CA VAL A 237 10.10 1.43 17.11
C VAL A 237 9.81 0.21 17.99
N VAL A 238 8.56 -0.24 18.06
CA VAL A 238 8.19 -1.47 18.77
C VAL A 238 8.96 -2.64 18.11
N PRO A 239 9.86 -3.33 18.84
CA PRO A 239 10.81 -4.25 18.24
C PRO A 239 10.17 -5.61 17.93
N LEU A 240 10.73 -6.29 16.92
CA LEU A 240 10.57 -7.72 16.73
C LEU A 240 11.91 -8.45 16.91
N SER A 241 12.97 -7.94 16.30
CA SER A 241 14.33 -8.44 16.43
C SER A 241 15.30 -7.36 15.96
N SER A 242 15.97 -6.69 16.90
CA SER A 242 16.93 -5.64 16.58
C SER A 242 18.06 -6.11 15.66
N SER A 243 18.45 -7.39 15.66
CA SER A 243 19.43 -7.90 14.68
C SER A 243 18.94 -7.88 13.23
N GLN A 244 17.66 -7.61 12.98
CA GLN A 244 16.97 -7.73 11.69
C GLN A 244 16.06 -6.56 11.34
N ASP A 245 15.56 -5.82 12.34
CA ASP A 245 14.58 -4.75 12.19
C ASP A 245 15.16 -3.55 11.44
N ILE A 246 14.50 -3.15 10.35
CA ILE A 246 14.89 -2.00 9.54
C ILE A 246 13.64 -1.21 9.13
N PRO A 247 13.50 0.06 9.53
CA PRO A 247 12.51 0.98 8.97
C PRO A 247 12.77 1.28 7.50
N GLY A 248 11.72 1.40 6.71
CA GLY A 248 11.85 1.56 5.26
C GLY A 248 10.66 2.25 4.60
N PRO A 249 10.90 3.07 3.55
CA PRO A 249 9.83 3.72 2.81
C PRO A 249 9.06 2.76 1.89
N LEU A 250 7.78 3.09 1.70
CA LEU A 250 6.84 2.51 0.75
C LEU A 250 6.25 3.65 -0.09
N ALA A 251 6.42 3.58 -1.40
CA ALA A 251 5.94 4.64 -2.30
C ALA A 251 5.47 4.10 -3.65
N ARG A 252 4.70 4.89 -4.39
CA ARG A 252 4.22 4.55 -5.74
C ARG A 252 5.32 4.68 -6.80
N SER A 253 6.41 5.39 -6.49
CA SER A 253 7.53 5.60 -7.39
C SER A 253 8.88 5.46 -6.68
N ALA A 254 9.93 5.16 -7.44
CA ALA A 254 11.30 5.15 -6.92
C ALA A 254 11.77 6.54 -6.46
N ALA A 255 11.26 7.59 -7.12
CA ALA A 255 11.55 8.99 -6.76
C ALA A 255 10.98 9.35 -5.38
N ASP A 256 9.74 8.99 -5.11
CA ASP A 256 9.09 9.25 -3.82
C ASP A 256 9.75 8.42 -2.69
N ALA A 257 10.11 7.17 -2.97
CA ALA A 257 10.83 6.33 -2.01
C ALA A 257 12.20 6.92 -1.65
N ALA A 258 12.92 7.45 -2.64
CA ALA A 258 14.19 8.14 -2.44
C ALA A 258 14.05 9.42 -1.58
N LEU A 259 12.99 10.22 -1.81
CA LEU A 259 12.71 11.41 -1.00
C LEU A 259 12.45 11.09 0.47
N LEU A 260 11.72 10.01 0.75
CA LEU A 260 11.53 9.56 2.13
C LEU A 260 12.84 9.06 2.74
N LEU A 261 13.62 8.28 1.99
CA LEU A 261 14.90 7.78 2.48
C LEU A 261 15.88 8.91 2.80
N ASP A 262 15.87 9.99 2.00
CA ASP A 262 16.65 11.21 2.24
C ASP A 262 16.32 11.84 3.59
N ALA A 263 15.05 11.87 3.98
CA ALA A 263 14.63 12.39 5.29
C ALA A 263 14.95 11.41 6.44
N MET A 264 14.86 10.10 6.21
CA MET A 264 14.95 9.09 7.26
C MET A 264 16.40 8.69 7.61
N ALA A 265 17.29 8.67 6.63
CA ALA A 265 18.64 8.13 6.78
C ALA A 265 19.55 9.01 7.65
N GLY A 266 20.45 8.38 8.40
CA GLY A 266 21.51 9.08 9.14
C GLY A 266 21.76 8.52 10.52
N VAL A 267 22.94 8.84 11.06
CA VAL A 267 23.40 8.43 12.39
C VAL A 267 22.49 8.97 13.47
N ASP A 268 22.14 8.13 14.44
CA ASP A 268 21.34 8.44 15.61
C ASP A 268 22.03 7.88 16.87
N PRO A 269 22.42 8.74 17.84
CA PRO A 269 22.99 8.30 19.11
C PRO A 269 22.08 7.36 19.92
N ALA A 270 20.76 7.44 19.75
CA ALA A 270 19.80 6.56 20.42
C ALA A 270 19.77 5.14 19.81
N ASP A 271 20.39 4.96 18.64
CA ASP A 271 20.51 3.67 17.98
C ASP A 271 21.97 3.39 17.57
N GLY A 272 22.65 2.59 18.39
CA GLY A 272 24.06 2.23 18.17
C GLY A 272 24.34 1.51 16.84
N ALA A 273 23.37 0.87 16.20
CA ALA A 273 23.56 0.26 14.87
C ALA A 273 23.83 1.31 13.79
N THR A 274 23.33 2.54 13.98
CA THR A 274 23.47 3.60 12.98
C THR A 274 24.86 4.18 12.85
N ARG A 275 25.76 3.88 13.79
CA ARG A 275 27.18 4.20 13.67
C ARG A 275 27.81 3.60 12.41
N ALA A 276 27.29 2.46 11.92
CA ALA A 276 27.75 1.85 10.67
C ALA A 276 27.57 2.77 9.45
N ALA A 277 26.61 3.70 9.50
CA ALA A 277 26.33 4.63 8.41
C ALA A 277 27.30 5.83 8.39
N ALA A 278 28.05 6.07 9.47
CA ALA A 278 28.98 7.20 9.55
C ALA A 278 30.08 7.07 8.48
N GLY A 279 30.15 8.05 7.57
CA GLY A 279 31.12 8.06 6.46
C GLY A 279 30.82 7.08 5.33
N GLN A 280 29.76 6.26 5.44
CA GLN A 280 29.35 5.28 4.43
C GLN A 280 28.03 5.65 3.75
N ALA A 281 27.11 6.28 4.48
CA ALA A 281 25.84 6.72 3.96
C ALA A 281 26.02 7.71 2.80
N GLN A 282 25.11 7.62 1.84
CA GLN A 282 25.18 8.33 0.57
C GLN A 282 23.92 9.17 0.33
N PRO A 283 23.67 10.21 1.16
CA PRO A 283 22.45 11.01 1.07
C PRO A 283 22.35 11.78 -0.25
N GLY A 284 21.14 12.25 -0.54
CA GLY A 284 20.75 12.79 -1.85
C GLY A 284 20.30 11.68 -2.80
N TYR A 285 19.58 10.68 -2.29
CA TYR A 285 19.08 9.54 -3.07
C TYR A 285 18.25 10.02 -4.27
N ARG A 286 17.36 11.00 -4.08
CA ARG A 286 16.51 11.52 -5.17
C ARG A 286 17.33 12.21 -6.26
N ALA A 287 18.39 12.92 -5.90
CA ALA A 287 19.24 13.68 -6.81
C ALA A 287 20.14 12.77 -7.66
N ARG A 288 20.37 11.52 -7.21
CA ARG A 288 21.22 10.53 -7.89
C ARG A 288 20.45 9.64 -8.86
N LEU A 289 19.12 9.75 -8.91
CA LEU A 289 18.30 8.95 -9.82
C LEU A 289 18.55 9.36 -11.28
N ARG A 290 18.81 8.36 -12.13
CA ARG A 290 19.10 8.55 -13.55
C ARG A 290 18.27 7.57 -14.39
N PRO A 291 17.60 8.03 -15.46
CA PRO A 291 16.71 7.19 -16.26
C PRO A 291 17.44 6.11 -17.07
N ASP A 292 18.77 6.21 -17.17
CA ASP A 292 19.65 5.29 -17.88
C ASP A 292 20.50 4.40 -16.93
N ALA A 293 20.20 4.40 -15.62
CA ALA A 293 20.98 3.68 -14.62
C ALA A 293 21.09 2.15 -14.84
N LEU A 294 20.18 1.54 -15.61
CA LEU A 294 20.27 0.11 -15.96
C LEU A 294 21.36 -0.21 -16.99
N ARG A 295 21.90 0.78 -17.72
CA ARG A 295 22.94 0.54 -18.74
C ARG A 295 24.23 0.07 -18.07
N GLY A 296 24.65 -1.15 -18.39
CA GLY A 296 25.84 -1.78 -17.81
C GLY A 296 25.64 -2.35 -16.41
N ALA A 297 24.42 -2.31 -15.86
CA ALA A 297 24.10 -2.91 -14.57
C ALA A 297 24.26 -4.43 -14.64
N ARG A 298 24.96 -5.04 -13.69
CA ARG A 298 25.24 -6.49 -13.63
C ARG A 298 24.35 -7.14 -12.58
N ILE A 299 23.27 -7.79 -13.02
CA ILE A 299 22.22 -8.33 -12.15
C ILE A 299 22.23 -9.86 -12.20
N GLY A 300 22.36 -10.50 -11.03
CA GLY A 300 22.36 -11.95 -10.91
C GLY A 300 21.01 -12.49 -10.49
N MET A 301 20.31 -13.23 -11.35
CA MET A 301 19.06 -13.90 -11.00
C MET A 301 19.34 -15.13 -10.12
N LEU A 302 19.00 -15.05 -8.83
CA LEU A 302 19.31 -16.10 -7.86
C LEU A 302 18.29 -17.25 -7.95
N LYS A 303 18.68 -18.33 -8.64
CA LYS A 303 17.79 -19.42 -9.06
C LYS A 303 17.03 -20.08 -7.90
N GLN A 304 17.71 -20.29 -6.77
CA GLN A 304 17.17 -20.94 -5.57
C GLN A 304 15.95 -20.23 -4.98
N LEU A 305 15.79 -18.93 -5.23
CA LEU A 305 14.69 -18.14 -4.69
C LEU A 305 13.49 -18.03 -5.65
N PHE A 306 13.53 -18.66 -6.82
CA PHE A 306 12.35 -18.84 -7.66
C PHE A 306 11.60 -20.11 -7.24
N GLY A 307 10.27 -20.03 -7.21
CA GLY A 307 9.45 -21.18 -6.82
C GLY A 307 9.53 -22.32 -7.84
N THR A 308 9.36 -23.55 -7.38
CA THR A 308 9.42 -24.74 -8.25
C THR A 308 8.06 -25.42 -8.41
N ASP A 309 7.06 -25.01 -7.63
CA ASP A 309 5.73 -25.60 -7.70
C ASP A 309 4.92 -24.96 -8.85
N PRO A 310 3.94 -25.68 -9.43
CA PRO A 310 3.08 -25.13 -10.48
C PRO A 310 2.36 -23.83 -10.10
N GLU A 311 2.04 -23.65 -8.81
CA GLU A 311 1.37 -22.45 -8.28
C GLU A 311 2.29 -21.21 -8.23
N ASP A 312 3.61 -21.38 -8.32
CA ASP A 312 4.59 -20.29 -8.34
C ASP A 312 4.84 -19.75 -9.76
N ALA A 313 4.36 -20.48 -10.78
CA ALA A 313 4.70 -20.26 -12.19
C ALA A 313 4.38 -18.83 -12.68
N ASP A 314 3.26 -18.26 -12.26
CA ASP A 314 2.86 -16.93 -12.73
C ASP A 314 3.74 -15.82 -12.17
N VAL A 315 4.13 -15.93 -10.89
CA VAL A 315 5.04 -14.96 -10.27
C VAL A 315 6.42 -15.09 -10.91
N ASN A 316 6.91 -16.32 -11.07
CA ASN A 316 8.17 -16.57 -11.76
C ASN A 316 8.17 -15.97 -13.18
N ALA A 317 7.08 -16.14 -13.93
CA ALA A 317 6.93 -15.59 -15.27
C ALA A 317 6.95 -14.05 -15.26
N ALA A 318 6.22 -13.41 -14.34
CA ALA A 318 6.22 -11.96 -14.21
C ALA A 318 7.62 -11.40 -13.88
N VAL A 319 8.33 -12.02 -12.94
CA VAL A 319 9.68 -11.58 -12.55
C VAL A 319 10.71 -11.81 -13.66
N ARG A 320 10.66 -12.96 -14.35
CA ARG A 320 11.53 -13.23 -15.50
C ARG A 320 11.28 -12.25 -16.64
N ALA A 321 10.01 -11.94 -16.94
CA ALA A 321 9.66 -10.94 -17.94
C ALA A 321 10.18 -9.54 -17.59
N ALA A 322 10.15 -9.14 -16.31
CA ALA A 322 10.74 -7.89 -15.85
C ALA A 322 12.27 -7.87 -16.05
N LEU A 323 12.96 -8.96 -15.68
CA LEU A 323 14.40 -9.10 -15.86
C LEU A 323 14.81 -9.11 -17.35
N ASP A 324 14.05 -9.78 -18.21
CA ASP A 324 14.30 -9.76 -19.66
C ASP A 324 14.08 -8.36 -20.25
N ALA A 325 13.09 -7.63 -19.75
CA ALA A 325 12.91 -6.23 -20.12
C ALA A 325 14.05 -5.33 -19.59
N MET A 326 14.60 -5.58 -18.40
CA MET A 326 15.81 -4.90 -17.92
C MET A 326 17.03 -5.20 -18.80
N LYS A 327 17.18 -6.43 -19.30
CA LYS A 327 18.23 -6.76 -20.30
C LYS A 327 18.08 -5.89 -21.55
N ALA A 328 16.86 -5.75 -22.06
CA ALA A 328 16.58 -4.91 -23.23
C ALA A 328 16.88 -3.42 -22.99
N LEU A 329 16.92 -2.97 -21.73
CA LEU A 329 17.31 -1.61 -21.33
C LEU A 329 18.82 -1.43 -21.09
N GLY A 330 19.61 -2.48 -21.30
CA GLY A 330 21.06 -2.45 -21.24
C GLY A 330 21.70 -3.07 -19.99
N ALA A 331 20.91 -3.73 -19.12
CA ALA A 331 21.47 -4.50 -18.02
C ALA A 331 22.02 -5.85 -18.51
N GLU A 332 23.12 -6.30 -17.91
CA GLU A 332 23.58 -7.68 -18.01
C GLU A 332 22.89 -8.51 -16.93
N VAL A 333 21.99 -9.42 -17.33
CA VAL A 333 21.32 -10.31 -16.38
C VAL A 333 21.78 -11.74 -16.60
N THR A 334 22.38 -12.35 -15.58
CA THR A 334 22.90 -13.73 -15.60
C THR A 334 22.24 -14.58 -14.53
N GLU A 335 22.00 -15.86 -14.80
CA GLU A 335 21.59 -16.80 -13.75
C GLU A 335 22.74 -17.03 -12.75
N VAL A 336 22.40 -17.02 -11.46
CA VAL A 336 23.31 -17.33 -10.36
C VAL A 336 22.81 -18.59 -9.67
N ASP A 337 23.69 -19.57 -9.61
CA ASP A 337 23.46 -20.84 -8.91
C ASP A 337 24.27 -20.84 -7.62
N LEU A 338 23.57 -20.90 -6.48
CA LEU A 338 24.17 -20.99 -5.14
C LEU A 338 23.55 -22.19 -4.39
N PRO A 339 23.92 -23.44 -4.73
CA PRO A 339 23.27 -24.65 -4.23
C PRO A 339 23.27 -24.79 -2.71
N GLN A 340 24.22 -24.16 -2.02
CA GLN A 340 24.34 -24.13 -0.57
C GLN A 340 23.45 -23.06 0.11
N LEU A 341 22.63 -22.31 -0.62
CA LEU A 341 21.85 -21.19 -0.07
C LEU A 341 20.94 -21.62 1.09
N ASP A 342 20.24 -22.74 0.97
CA ASP A 342 19.32 -23.22 2.01
C ASP A 342 20.07 -23.59 3.29
N GLU A 343 21.26 -24.18 3.16
CA GLU A 343 22.13 -24.48 4.30
C GLU A 343 22.67 -23.19 4.95
N LEU A 344 23.08 -22.23 4.12
CA LEU A 344 23.60 -20.93 4.56
C LEU A 344 22.56 -20.13 5.36
N LEU A 345 21.29 -20.23 5.00
CA LEU A 345 20.19 -19.50 5.64
C LEU A 345 19.55 -20.27 6.81
N ARG A 346 19.89 -21.55 6.98
CA ARG A 346 19.34 -22.38 8.06
C ARG A 346 19.73 -21.84 9.44
N ASP A 347 18.75 -21.76 10.34
CA ASP A 347 18.92 -21.33 11.73
C ASP A 347 19.57 -19.94 11.86
N THR A 348 19.22 -19.02 10.95
CA THR A 348 19.75 -17.64 10.96
C THR A 348 18.77 -16.60 11.50
N SER A 349 17.53 -16.98 11.82
CA SER A 349 16.52 -16.06 12.34
C SER A 349 16.72 -15.81 13.83
N SER A 350 16.97 -14.55 14.21
CA SER A 350 17.11 -14.16 15.61
C SER A 350 15.78 -13.87 16.32
N ILE A 351 14.63 -13.94 15.63
CA ILE A 351 13.33 -13.49 16.15
C ILE A 351 12.96 -14.23 17.43
N ALA A 352 13.09 -15.56 17.43
CA ALA A 352 12.74 -16.39 18.57
C ALA A 352 13.65 -16.13 19.78
N HIS A 353 14.89 -15.67 19.58
CA HIS A 353 15.82 -15.36 20.65
C HIS A 353 15.62 -13.96 21.24
N GLU A 354 15.17 -13.02 20.42
CA GLU A 354 15.19 -11.59 20.75
C GLU A 354 13.83 -11.03 21.17
N PHE A 355 12.74 -11.46 20.53
CA PHE A 355 11.46 -10.76 20.57
C PHE A 355 10.91 -10.58 21.99
N LYS A 356 10.79 -11.68 22.76
CA LYS A 356 10.24 -11.67 24.13
C LYS A 356 10.90 -10.60 25.00
N PHE A 357 12.22 -10.56 24.94
CA PHE A 357 13.05 -9.76 25.80
C PHE A 357 13.09 -8.29 25.36
N GLN A 358 13.24 -8.05 24.06
CA GLN A 358 13.26 -6.70 23.51
C GLN A 358 11.89 -6.01 23.61
N LEU A 359 10.80 -6.77 23.43
CA LEU A 359 9.46 -6.24 23.66
C LEU A 359 9.26 -5.87 25.13
N ALA A 360 9.72 -6.69 26.07
CA ALA A 360 9.65 -6.38 27.50
C ALA A 360 10.45 -5.11 27.84
N ASP A 361 11.67 -4.96 27.33
CA ASP A 361 12.48 -3.74 27.54
C ASP A 361 11.77 -2.50 27.02
N TYR A 362 11.21 -2.60 25.81
CA TYR A 362 10.47 -1.51 25.19
C TYR A 362 9.25 -1.12 26.03
N LEU A 363 8.41 -2.09 26.45
CA LEU A 363 7.19 -1.81 27.20
C LEU A 363 7.50 -1.29 28.62
N GLN A 364 8.52 -1.82 29.29
CA GLN A 364 8.95 -1.33 30.61
C GLN A 364 9.49 0.10 30.57
N ALA A 365 10.04 0.53 29.44
CA ALA A 365 10.48 1.91 29.24
C ALA A 365 9.32 2.89 29.00
N GLN A 366 8.08 2.40 28.85
CA GLN A 366 6.89 3.21 28.57
C GLN A 366 5.99 3.30 29.82
N PRO A 367 5.97 4.44 30.55
CA PRO A 367 5.21 4.56 31.80
C PRO A 367 3.69 4.38 31.66
N THR A 368 3.16 4.56 30.44
CA THR A 368 1.74 4.44 30.12
C THR A 368 1.37 3.06 29.57
N ALA A 369 2.32 2.11 29.50
CA ALA A 369 2.06 0.77 29.00
C ALA A 369 1.10 0.01 29.95
N PRO A 370 -0.03 -0.50 29.44
CA PRO A 370 -0.94 -1.32 30.25
C PRO A 370 -0.44 -2.76 30.45
N LEU A 371 0.54 -3.20 29.65
CA LEU A 371 1.14 -4.54 29.67
C LEU A 371 2.66 -4.38 29.49
N HIS A 372 3.46 -5.18 30.19
CA HIS A 372 4.92 -4.99 30.29
C HIS A 372 5.75 -6.15 29.73
N SER A 373 5.12 -7.21 29.24
CA SER A 373 5.82 -8.40 28.73
C SER A 373 4.98 -9.18 27.71
N LEU A 374 5.63 -10.06 26.94
CA LEU A 374 4.94 -10.98 26.03
C LEU A 374 4.05 -11.97 26.80
N THR A 375 4.50 -12.41 27.98
CA THR A 375 3.72 -13.28 28.87
C THR A 375 2.43 -12.59 29.33
N GLU A 376 2.50 -11.36 29.86
CA GLU A 376 1.29 -10.58 30.22
C GLU A 376 0.36 -10.37 29.01
N ILE A 377 0.93 -10.13 27.84
CA ILE A 377 0.18 -10.02 26.58
C ILE A 377 -0.61 -11.31 26.29
N LEU A 378 0.00 -12.48 26.45
CA LEU A 378 -0.65 -13.77 26.24
C LEU A 378 -1.71 -14.03 27.31
N ASP A 379 -1.38 -13.79 28.58
CA ASP A 379 -2.26 -14.00 29.73
C ASP A 379 -3.51 -13.11 29.71
N SER A 380 -3.43 -11.93 29.08
CA SER A 380 -4.59 -11.04 28.90
C SER A 380 -5.71 -11.65 28.03
N GLY A 381 -5.39 -12.64 27.18
CA GLY A 381 -6.33 -13.18 26.19
C GLY A 381 -6.67 -12.22 25.04
N LEU A 382 -6.09 -11.02 24.98
CA LEU A 382 -6.34 -10.00 23.95
C LEU A 382 -5.40 -10.15 22.74
N VAL A 383 -5.19 -11.39 22.28
CA VAL A 383 -4.36 -11.74 21.12
C VAL A 383 -5.26 -12.20 19.99
N HIS A 384 -4.95 -11.82 18.75
CA HIS A 384 -5.68 -12.38 17.62
C HIS A 384 -5.38 -13.88 17.46
N GLN A 385 -6.41 -14.72 17.29
CA GLN A 385 -6.28 -16.19 17.27
C GLN A 385 -5.21 -16.75 16.32
N GLN A 386 -4.99 -16.12 15.16
CA GLN A 386 -3.96 -16.56 14.19
C GLN A 386 -2.53 -16.41 14.72
N LEU A 387 -2.31 -15.56 15.73
CA LEU A 387 -0.99 -15.29 16.31
C LEU A 387 -0.70 -16.10 17.57
N GLU A 388 -1.70 -16.72 18.19
CA GLU A 388 -1.52 -17.33 19.51
C GLU A 388 -0.39 -18.37 19.52
N ALA A 389 -0.40 -19.30 18.55
CA ALA A 389 0.60 -20.36 18.46
C ALA A 389 2.03 -19.80 18.29
N VAL A 390 2.22 -18.83 17.39
CA VAL A 390 3.54 -18.25 17.12
C VAL A 390 4.04 -17.40 18.28
N LEU A 391 3.15 -16.66 18.96
CA LEU A 391 3.52 -15.84 20.11
C LEU A 391 3.84 -16.70 21.34
N ARG A 392 3.08 -17.79 21.59
CA ARG A 392 3.43 -18.76 22.66
C ARG A 392 4.79 -19.40 22.42
N LEU A 393 5.12 -19.77 21.18
CA LEU A 393 6.46 -20.28 20.85
C LEU A 393 7.55 -19.25 21.14
N ARG A 394 7.32 -17.98 20.79
CA ARG A 394 8.29 -16.89 21.04
C ARG A 394 8.38 -16.48 22.52
N ASP A 395 7.44 -16.90 23.36
CA ASP A 395 7.50 -16.68 24.81
C ASP A 395 8.25 -17.79 25.58
N GLN A 396 8.62 -18.89 24.92
CA GLN A 396 9.34 -20.00 25.55
C GLN A 396 10.76 -19.69 26.05
N PRO A 397 11.59 -18.85 25.37
CA PRO A 397 12.94 -18.56 25.83
C PRO A 397 12.98 -18.02 27.26
N GLN A 398 13.91 -18.53 28.06
CA GLN A 398 14.10 -18.15 29.46
C GLN A 398 15.32 -17.24 29.67
N GLN A 399 16.26 -17.23 28.72
CA GLN A 399 17.51 -16.49 28.80
C GLN A 399 17.77 -15.73 27.49
N ARG A 400 18.34 -14.53 27.59
CA ARG A 400 18.66 -13.65 26.45
C ARG A 400 19.87 -14.14 25.66
N ASP A 401 20.90 -14.59 26.36
CA ASP A 401 22.18 -15.00 25.78
C ASP A 401 22.39 -16.49 26.00
N THR A 402 22.12 -17.27 24.96
CA THR A 402 22.32 -18.73 24.96
C THR A 402 23.35 -19.13 23.91
N PRO A 403 23.99 -20.30 24.03
CA PRO A 403 24.87 -20.82 22.99
C PRO A 403 24.21 -20.86 21.61
N GLU A 404 22.93 -21.22 21.54
CA GLU A 404 22.16 -21.28 20.29
C GLU A 404 21.95 -19.88 19.68
N TYR A 405 21.72 -18.87 20.52
CA TYR A 405 21.62 -17.49 20.04
C TYR A 405 22.96 -17.00 19.48
N ARG A 406 24.08 -17.24 20.16
CA ARG A 406 25.42 -16.87 19.65
C ARG A 406 25.73 -17.60 18.35
N GLN A 407 25.41 -18.88 18.25
CA GLN A 407 25.56 -19.65 17.03
C GLN A 407 24.69 -19.08 15.89
N THR A 408 23.47 -18.65 16.19
CA THR A 408 22.59 -17.95 15.22
C THR A 408 23.27 -16.68 14.69
N LEU A 409 23.85 -15.86 15.58
CA LEU A 409 24.59 -14.65 15.17
C LEU A 409 25.83 -14.97 14.31
N GLU A 410 26.58 -16.00 14.66
CA GLU A 410 27.74 -16.47 13.86
C GLU A 410 27.32 -16.94 12.46
N ARG A 411 26.23 -17.71 12.37
CA ARG A 411 25.66 -18.16 11.09
C ARG A 411 25.20 -17.00 10.22
N ARG A 412 24.56 -15.99 10.80
CA ARG A 412 24.15 -14.77 10.09
C ARG A 412 25.34 -14.06 9.48
N GLU A 413 26.41 -13.89 10.24
CA GLU A 413 27.62 -13.25 9.76
C GLU A 413 28.34 -14.09 8.70
N ALA A 414 28.36 -15.42 8.84
CA ALA A 414 28.88 -16.32 7.81
C ALA A 414 28.07 -16.19 6.50
N ALA A 415 26.74 -16.16 6.59
CA ALA A 415 25.86 -15.94 5.45
C ALA A 415 26.11 -14.58 4.78
N ARG A 416 26.25 -13.52 5.57
CA ARG A 416 26.60 -12.18 5.06
C ARG A 416 27.91 -12.20 4.28
N ARG A 417 28.96 -12.82 4.82
CA ARG A 417 30.27 -12.91 4.15
C ARG A 417 30.19 -13.68 2.83
N GLU A 418 29.49 -14.81 2.79
CA GLU A 418 29.38 -15.64 1.58
C GLU A 418 28.61 -14.93 0.47
N ILE A 419 27.53 -14.20 0.81
CA ILE A 419 26.75 -13.44 -0.18
C ILE A 419 27.56 -12.28 -0.74
N LEU A 420 28.32 -11.57 0.10
CA LEU A 420 29.23 -10.51 -0.36
C LEU A 420 30.36 -11.07 -1.22
N ALA A 421 30.94 -12.21 -0.84
CA ALA A 421 31.95 -12.89 -1.64
C ALA A 421 31.38 -13.32 -2.99
N THR A 422 30.13 -13.78 -3.05
CA THR A 422 29.44 -14.13 -4.30
C THR A 422 29.21 -12.91 -5.20
N LEU A 423 28.70 -11.80 -4.66
CA LEU A 423 28.58 -10.54 -5.41
C LEU A 423 29.92 -10.11 -5.99
N ALA A 424 30.99 -10.10 -5.19
CA ALA A 424 32.33 -9.71 -5.64
C ALA A 424 32.91 -10.67 -6.69
N ARG A 425 32.85 -11.99 -6.45
CA ARG A 425 33.39 -13.04 -7.34
C ARG A 425 32.73 -13.01 -8.71
N LEU A 426 31.42 -12.80 -8.76
CA LEU A 426 30.64 -12.73 -10.00
C LEU A 426 30.58 -11.30 -10.59
N LYS A 427 31.17 -10.33 -9.89
CA LYS A 427 31.14 -8.90 -10.23
C LYS A 427 29.72 -8.38 -10.41
N LEU A 428 28.80 -8.79 -9.54
CA LEU A 428 27.39 -8.40 -9.62
C LEU A 428 27.17 -7.11 -8.84
N ASP A 429 26.36 -6.23 -9.40
CA ASP A 429 25.83 -5.06 -8.71
C ASP A 429 24.66 -5.44 -7.81
N ALA A 430 23.84 -6.41 -8.21
CA ALA A 430 22.69 -6.85 -7.43
C ALA A 430 22.34 -8.32 -7.70
N LEU A 431 21.76 -8.99 -6.69
CA LEU A 431 21.01 -10.23 -6.84
C LEU A 431 19.53 -9.91 -7.06
N ALA A 432 18.86 -10.69 -7.89
CA ALA A 432 17.46 -10.53 -8.29
C ALA A 432 16.65 -11.80 -8.00
N TYR A 433 15.50 -11.64 -7.35
CA TYR A 433 14.57 -12.74 -7.04
C TYR A 433 13.17 -12.21 -6.68
N PRO A 434 12.11 -13.05 -6.75
CA PRO A 434 10.79 -12.66 -6.23
C PRO A 434 10.84 -12.52 -4.69
N PRO A 435 10.34 -11.41 -4.09
CA PRO A 435 10.22 -11.28 -2.63
C PRO A 435 9.17 -12.24 -2.03
N LEU A 436 8.26 -12.71 -2.88
CA LEU A 436 7.21 -13.67 -2.59
C LEU A 436 7.00 -14.52 -3.85
N GLN A 437 7.21 -15.82 -3.78
CA GLN A 437 7.10 -16.77 -4.90
C GLN A 437 5.64 -17.05 -5.31
N ARG A 438 4.71 -16.84 -4.37
CA ARG A 438 3.29 -17.12 -4.56
C ARG A 438 2.49 -15.84 -4.63
N ARG A 439 1.33 -15.95 -5.26
CA ARG A 439 0.33 -14.88 -5.25
C ARG A 439 -0.11 -14.56 -3.80
N PRO A 440 -0.64 -13.35 -3.54
CA PRO A 440 -1.18 -13.02 -2.23
C PRO A 440 -2.26 -14.04 -1.82
N ALA A 441 -2.17 -14.60 -0.61
CA ALA A 441 -3.14 -15.60 -0.14
C ALA A 441 -4.55 -14.99 0.03
N PRO A 442 -5.62 -15.81 -0.04
CA PRO A 442 -6.95 -15.40 0.40
C PRO A 442 -6.94 -14.85 1.84
N LEU A 443 -7.84 -13.92 2.14
CA LEU A 443 -8.01 -13.40 3.49
C LEU A 443 -8.34 -14.54 4.46
N GLY A 444 -7.64 -14.58 5.60
CA GLY A 444 -7.79 -15.62 6.60
C GLY A 444 -6.86 -16.82 6.42
N GLU A 445 -6.20 -16.96 5.27
CA GLU A 445 -5.23 -18.02 5.01
C GLU A 445 -3.78 -17.58 5.25
N PRO A 446 -2.88 -18.51 5.63
CA PRO A 446 -1.46 -18.21 5.76
C PRO A 446 -0.81 -17.91 4.41
N GLN A 447 0.03 -16.89 4.36
CA GLN A 447 0.85 -16.60 3.19
C GLN A 447 2.07 -17.53 3.14
N ARG A 448 2.29 -18.19 1.99
CA ARG A 448 3.45 -19.06 1.70
C ARG A 448 4.36 -18.45 0.63
N GLY A 449 5.56 -19.03 0.47
CA GLY A 449 6.50 -18.66 -0.59
C GLY A 449 7.33 -17.40 -0.31
N ALA A 450 7.48 -16.98 0.95
CA ALA A 450 8.30 -15.81 1.28
C ALA A 450 9.80 -16.13 1.17
N THR A 451 10.55 -15.28 0.48
CA THR A 451 12.02 -15.42 0.27
C THR A 451 12.84 -14.46 1.14
N CYS A 452 12.21 -13.92 2.19
CA CYS A 452 12.72 -12.78 2.94
C CYS A 452 14.02 -13.04 3.72
N GLN A 453 14.36 -14.32 3.95
CA GLN A 453 15.47 -14.75 4.81
C GLN A 453 16.81 -14.18 4.34
N LEU A 454 17.11 -14.19 3.04
CA LEU A 454 18.40 -13.75 2.52
C LEU A 454 18.75 -12.34 2.98
N SER A 455 17.88 -11.37 2.76
CA SER A 455 18.15 -9.99 3.17
C SER A 455 18.08 -9.84 4.70
N ALA A 456 17.12 -10.50 5.37
CA ALA A 456 16.93 -10.45 6.82
C ALA A 456 18.17 -10.92 7.58
N THR A 457 18.73 -12.04 7.14
CA THR A 457 19.94 -12.67 7.66
C THR A 457 21.17 -11.82 7.43
N THR A 458 21.33 -11.31 6.21
CA THR A 458 22.56 -10.62 5.82
C THR A 458 22.59 -9.16 6.24
N GLY A 459 21.45 -8.52 6.52
CA GLY A 459 21.38 -7.08 6.84
C GLY A 459 21.73 -6.17 5.65
N LEU A 460 21.73 -6.72 4.44
CA LEU A 460 22.04 -6.02 3.19
C LEU A 460 20.83 -5.23 2.66
N PRO A 461 21.04 -4.12 1.95
CA PRO A 461 19.95 -3.34 1.37
C PRO A 461 19.24 -4.13 0.27
N ALA A 462 17.92 -3.95 0.20
CA ALA A 462 17.08 -4.50 -0.85
C ALA A 462 16.00 -3.49 -1.28
N VAL A 463 15.76 -3.39 -2.58
CA VAL A 463 14.68 -2.60 -3.17
C VAL A 463 13.74 -3.53 -3.92
N VAL A 464 12.46 -3.50 -3.57
CA VAL A 464 11.40 -4.11 -4.35
C VAL A 464 10.84 -3.08 -5.31
N LEU A 465 10.64 -3.51 -6.56
CA LEU A 465 9.99 -2.74 -7.61
C LEU A 465 8.88 -3.57 -8.28
N PRO A 466 7.87 -2.94 -8.90
CA PRO A 466 6.82 -3.66 -9.59
C PRO A 466 7.35 -4.45 -10.80
N ALA A 467 7.16 -5.76 -10.81
CA ALA A 467 7.55 -6.65 -11.92
C ALA A 467 6.43 -6.82 -12.96
N GLY A 468 5.17 -6.64 -12.55
CA GLY A 468 4.00 -6.76 -13.41
C GLY A 468 2.79 -7.30 -12.64
N PHE A 469 1.86 -7.91 -13.37
CA PHE A 469 0.63 -8.49 -12.83
C PHE A 469 0.55 -9.96 -13.22
N VAL A 470 0.16 -10.82 -12.27
CA VAL A 470 -0.17 -12.22 -12.55
C VAL A 470 -1.62 -12.34 -13.03
N PRO A 471 -2.02 -13.45 -13.67
CA PRO A 471 -3.41 -13.66 -14.07
C PRO A 471 -4.37 -13.46 -12.90
N GLY A 472 -5.47 -12.74 -13.10
CA GLY A 472 -6.38 -12.36 -12.01
C GLY A 472 -6.10 -11.00 -11.38
N GLY A 473 -5.10 -10.26 -11.87
CA GLY A 473 -4.98 -8.82 -11.63
C GLY A 473 -4.29 -8.44 -10.32
N THR A 474 -3.65 -9.39 -9.63
CA THR A 474 -2.78 -9.10 -8.49
C THR A 474 -1.36 -8.76 -8.94
N PRO A 475 -0.70 -7.75 -8.34
CA PRO A 475 0.69 -7.42 -8.65
C PRO A 475 1.69 -8.51 -8.24
N ALA A 476 2.83 -8.54 -8.93
CA ALA A 476 4.05 -9.23 -8.52
C ALA A 476 5.22 -8.23 -8.45
N GLY A 477 6.17 -8.48 -7.54
CA GLY A 477 7.36 -7.64 -7.35
C GLY A 477 8.65 -8.37 -7.71
N LEU A 478 9.68 -7.60 -8.04
CA LEU A 478 11.07 -8.04 -8.18
C LEU A 478 11.89 -7.38 -7.06
N GLU A 479 12.63 -8.18 -6.29
CA GLU A 479 13.58 -7.70 -5.27
C GLU A 479 14.98 -7.65 -5.87
N LEU A 480 15.67 -6.52 -5.69
CA LEU A 480 17.09 -6.33 -5.98
C LEU A 480 17.84 -6.15 -4.66
N LEU A 481 18.80 -7.04 -4.35
CA LEU A 481 19.64 -7.01 -3.15
C LEU A 481 21.09 -6.73 -3.53
N SER A 482 21.79 -5.86 -2.79
CA SER A 482 23.17 -5.47 -3.11
C SER A 482 24.06 -5.35 -1.86
N ALA A 483 25.31 -4.94 -2.05
CA ALA A 483 26.26 -4.67 -0.98
C ALA A 483 25.79 -3.51 -0.07
N PRO A 484 26.31 -3.37 1.16
CA PRO A 484 25.92 -2.30 2.08
C PRO A 484 26.11 -0.90 1.47
N PHE A 485 25.19 0.01 1.80
CA PHE A 485 25.22 1.43 1.42
C PHE A 485 25.14 1.73 -0.09
N THR A 486 24.59 0.78 -0.85
CA THR A 486 24.34 0.88 -2.30
C THR A 486 22.89 1.22 -2.65
N GLU A 487 22.09 1.69 -1.68
CA GLU A 487 20.72 2.16 -1.93
C GLU A 487 20.61 3.14 -3.10
N PRO A 488 21.56 4.08 -3.35
CA PRO A 488 21.47 4.95 -4.52
C PRO A 488 21.48 4.17 -5.84
N GLN A 489 22.26 3.08 -5.92
CA GLN A 489 22.34 2.23 -7.11
C GLN A 489 21.05 1.42 -7.29
N LEU A 490 20.58 0.76 -6.22
CA LEU A 490 19.34 -0.01 -6.24
C LEU A 490 18.11 0.86 -6.61
N LEU A 491 18.00 2.06 -6.01
CA LEU A 491 16.97 3.03 -6.35
C LEU A 491 17.12 3.57 -7.77
N GLY A 492 18.36 3.74 -8.25
CA GLY A 492 18.65 4.08 -9.65
C GLY A 492 18.10 3.04 -10.61
N TYR A 493 18.31 1.75 -10.34
CA TYR A 493 17.79 0.65 -11.16
C TYR A 493 16.27 0.60 -11.15
N ALA A 494 15.64 0.77 -9.98
CA ALA A 494 14.19 0.88 -9.88
C ALA A 494 13.64 2.08 -10.65
N TYR A 495 14.29 3.24 -10.55
CA TYR A 495 13.89 4.44 -11.28
C TYR A 495 14.02 4.27 -12.79
N ALA A 496 15.15 3.79 -13.29
CA ALA A 496 15.36 3.55 -14.72
C ALA A 496 14.34 2.53 -15.28
N TRP A 497 14.02 1.47 -14.53
CA TRP A 497 12.95 0.54 -14.87
C TRP A 497 11.60 1.26 -15.01
N GLU A 498 11.25 2.06 -14.02
CA GLU A 498 9.96 2.74 -13.93
C GLU A 498 9.78 3.79 -15.03
N GLN A 499 10.84 4.57 -15.34
CA GLN A 499 10.81 5.59 -16.39
C GLN A 499 10.67 5.01 -17.81
N GLN A 500 11.10 3.75 -18.02
CA GLN A 500 11.10 3.13 -19.34
C GLN A 500 9.91 2.20 -19.57
N ARG A 501 9.29 1.70 -18.49
CA ARG A 501 8.24 0.67 -18.57
C ARG A 501 6.91 1.06 -17.93
N HIS A 502 6.90 2.10 -17.08
CA HIS A 502 5.71 2.57 -16.36
C HIS A 502 4.87 1.43 -15.76
N PRO A 503 5.47 0.54 -14.94
CA PRO A 503 4.82 -0.68 -14.46
C PRO A 503 3.73 -0.44 -13.41
N ARG A 504 3.59 0.81 -12.95
CA ARG A 504 2.61 1.26 -11.96
C ARG A 504 1.21 1.26 -12.59
N GLN A 505 0.25 0.61 -11.95
CA GLN A 505 -1.18 0.70 -12.27
C GLN A 505 -2.00 0.85 -11.00
N ALA A 506 -2.84 1.88 -10.92
CA ALA A 506 -3.70 2.12 -9.76
C ALA A 506 -4.70 0.97 -9.53
N PRO A 507 -5.03 0.65 -8.27
CA PRO A 507 -6.03 -0.36 -7.96
C PRO A 507 -7.43 0.11 -8.38
N PHE A 508 -8.24 -0.81 -8.92
CA PHE A 508 -9.61 -0.52 -9.35
C PHE A 508 -10.52 -0.07 -8.18
N SER A 509 -10.21 -0.49 -6.96
CA SER A 509 -11.10 -0.37 -5.80
C SER A 509 -11.15 1.03 -5.21
N THR A 510 -10.20 1.91 -5.57
CA THR A 510 -10.11 3.28 -5.01
C THR A 510 -9.89 4.33 -6.10
N PRO A 511 -10.82 4.44 -7.07
CA PRO A 511 -10.70 5.39 -8.17
C PRO A 511 -10.65 6.86 -7.68
N PRO A 512 -10.37 7.82 -8.57
CA PRO A 512 -10.53 9.25 -8.30
C PRO A 512 -11.89 9.56 -7.64
N LEU A 513 -11.93 10.59 -6.80
CA LEU A 513 -13.19 10.99 -6.17
C LEU A 513 -13.99 11.88 -7.13
N GLU A 514 -15.30 11.65 -7.21
CA GLU A 514 -16.23 12.50 -7.93
C GLU A 514 -16.86 13.50 -6.95
N ARG A 515 -16.47 14.77 -7.05
CA ARG A 515 -16.96 15.84 -6.14
C ARG A 515 -16.78 15.49 -4.65
N GLY A 516 -15.62 14.90 -4.31
CA GLY A 516 -15.25 14.51 -2.94
C GLY A 516 -15.92 13.23 -2.43
N ARG A 517 -16.52 12.41 -3.30
CA ARG A 517 -17.16 11.13 -2.95
C ARG A 517 -16.68 10.01 -3.86
N ALA A 518 -16.82 8.76 -3.40
CA ALA A 518 -16.63 7.60 -4.27
C ALA A 518 -17.59 7.68 -5.49
N PRO A 519 -17.18 7.19 -6.68
CA PRO A 519 -18.03 7.16 -7.85
C PRO A 519 -19.38 6.49 -7.56
N ALA A 520 -20.45 7.07 -8.10
CA ALA A 520 -21.78 6.52 -7.92
C ALA A 520 -21.91 5.17 -8.64
N PRO A 521 -22.64 4.19 -8.06
CA PRO A 521 -22.91 2.94 -8.76
C PRO A 521 -23.63 3.18 -10.08
N GLN A 522 -23.12 2.56 -11.14
CA GLN A 522 -23.68 2.65 -12.47
C GLN A 522 -24.91 1.75 -12.60
N GLN A 523 -25.90 2.12 -13.41
CA GLN A 523 -27.13 1.35 -13.58
C GLN A 523 -27.42 1.04 -15.06
N ALA A 524 -28.04 -0.11 -15.31
CA ALA A 524 -28.48 -0.52 -16.64
C ALA A 524 -29.72 -1.41 -16.55
N VAL A 525 -30.54 -1.38 -17.59
CA VAL A 525 -31.63 -2.34 -17.78
C VAL A 525 -31.46 -3.00 -19.14
N LEU A 526 -31.27 -4.32 -19.13
CA LEU A 526 -31.04 -5.13 -20.33
C LEU A 526 -32.23 -6.03 -20.58
N THR A 527 -32.50 -6.35 -21.85
CA THR A 527 -33.50 -7.35 -22.24
C THR A 527 -32.87 -8.43 -23.10
N ALA A 528 -32.59 -9.60 -22.51
CA ALA A 528 -32.11 -10.77 -23.25
C ALA A 528 -33.29 -11.56 -23.82
N ARG A 529 -33.24 -11.96 -25.10
CA ARG A 529 -34.34 -12.69 -25.77
C ARG A 529 -33.91 -14.07 -26.20
N ALA A 530 -34.83 -15.03 -26.12
CA ALA A 530 -34.68 -16.37 -26.66
C ALA A 530 -35.87 -16.68 -27.58
N GLY A 531 -35.74 -16.31 -28.87
CA GLY A 531 -36.86 -16.31 -29.82
C GLY A 531 -37.86 -15.18 -29.56
N ASP A 532 -39.09 -15.34 -30.07
CA ASP A 532 -40.07 -14.24 -30.08
C ASP A 532 -40.89 -14.13 -28.78
N LYS A 533 -40.99 -15.23 -28.02
CA LYS A 533 -41.90 -15.32 -26.88
C LYS A 533 -41.22 -15.17 -25.51
N ALA A 534 -39.95 -15.56 -25.39
CA ALA A 534 -39.24 -15.55 -24.10
C ALA A 534 -38.24 -14.40 -24.03
N ARG A 535 -38.36 -13.57 -23.00
CA ARG A 535 -37.40 -12.50 -22.70
C ARG A 535 -37.10 -12.43 -21.21
N ALA A 536 -35.89 -12.04 -20.86
CA ALA A 536 -35.47 -11.75 -19.50
C ALA A 536 -35.15 -10.26 -19.39
N VAL A 537 -35.84 -9.56 -18.49
CA VAL A 537 -35.52 -8.17 -18.12
C VAL A 537 -34.57 -8.22 -16.94
N VAL A 538 -33.40 -7.62 -17.09
CA VAL A 538 -32.33 -7.64 -16.08
C VAL A 538 -31.97 -6.22 -15.70
N GLN A 539 -32.25 -5.85 -14.46
CA GLN A 539 -31.78 -4.63 -13.84
C GLN A 539 -30.41 -4.90 -13.26
N LEU A 540 -29.43 -4.04 -13.58
CA LEU A 540 -28.05 -4.14 -13.13
C LEU A 540 -27.67 -2.86 -12.41
N ARG A 541 -26.92 -3.01 -11.31
CA ARG A 541 -26.23 -1.93 -10.62
C ARG A 541 -24.80 -2.35 -10.32
N TYR A 542 -23.82 -1.68 -10.93
CA TYR A 542 -22.41 -1.97 -10.74
C TYR A 542 -21.75 -0.96 -9.82
N ASP A 543 -21.13 -1.46 -8.75
CA ASP A 543 -20.34 -0.68 -7.80
C ASP A 543 -18.85 -0.95 -8.06
N ALA A 544 -18.20 -0.01 -8.75
CA ALA A 544 -16.82 -0.15 -9.21
C ALA A 544 -15.81 -0.31 -8.05
N PRO A 545 -15.83 0.52 -6.99
CA PRO A 545 -14.96 0.34 -5.82
C PRO A 545 -15.00 -1.05 -5.19
N THR A 546 -16.18 -1.71 -5.18
CA THR A 546 -16.34 -3.05 -4.60
C THR A 546 -16.33 -4.18 -5.62
N ALA A 547 -16.13 -3.87 -6.92
CA ALA A 547 -16.27 -4.81 -8.02
C ALA A 547 -17.60 -5.58 -8.03
N THR A 548 -18.67 -5.05 -7.44
CA THR A 548 -19.88 -5.84 -7.21
C THR A 548 -20.97 -5.46 -8.20
N LEU A 549 -21.46 -6.46 -8.94
CA LEU A 549 -22.65 -6.36 -9.77
C LEU A 549 -23.88 -6.83 -8.99
N VAL A 550 -24.75 -5.91 -8.59
CA VAL A 550 -26.06 -6.24 -8.03
C VAL A 550 -27.05 -6.37 -9.19
N TYR A 551 -27.81 -7.47 -9.24
CA TYR A 551 -28.77 -7.69 -10.32
C TYR A 551 -30.15 -8.10 -9.81
N GLY A 552 -31.17 -7.76 -10.59
CA GLY A 552 -32.53 -8.27 -10.46
C GLY A 552 -33.01 -8.73 -11.84
N ALA A 553 -33.29 -10.02 -12.00
CA ALA A 553 -33.75 -10.63 -13.24
C ALA A 553 -35.21 -11.07 -13.11
N ARG A 554 -35.99 -10.83 -14.16
CA ARG A 554 -37.37 -11.32 -14.29
C ARG A 554 -37.60 -11.86 -15.70
N ILE A 555 -38.17 -13.05 -15.78
CA ILE A 555 -38.60 -13.66 -17.03
C ILE A 555 -39.99 -13.14 -17.39
N GLU A 556 -40.17 -12.78 -18.66
CA GLU A 556 -41.45 -12.44 -19.26
C GLU A 556 -41.65 -13.34 -20.49
N GLY A 557 -42.83 -13.95 -20.64
CA GLY A 557 -43.09 -14.91 -21.70
C GLY A 557 -43.53 -16.28 -21.20
N PRO A 558 -43.14 -17.40 -21.86
CA PRO A 558 -43.66 -18.74 -21.55
C PRO A 558 -43.32 -19.19 -20.12
N ALA A 559 -43.97 -20.26 -19.66
CA ALA A 559 -43.88 -20.75 -18.29
C ALA A 559 -42.41 -20.91 -17.83
N ALA A 560 -42.13 -20.58 -16.56
CA ALA A 560 -40.80 -20.70 -15.96
C ALA A 560 -40.13 -22.09 -16.16
N ALA A 561 -40.94 -23.13 -16.40
CA ALA A 561 -40.51 -24.49 -16.74
C ALA A 561 -39.71 -24.58 -18.06
N ASP A 562 -39.88 -23.63 -18.99
CA ASP A 562 -39.17 -23.59 -20.27
C ASP A 562 -37.81 -22.90 -20.19
N VAL A 563 -37.55 -22.15 -19.12
CA VAL A 563 -36.25 -21.49 -18.87
C VAL A 563 -35.25 -22.53 -18.36
N VAL A 564 -34.07 -22.56 -18.98
CA VAL A 564 -32.95 -23.40 -18.54
C VAL A 564 -32.02 -22.58 -17.64
N ALA A 565 -31.60 -21.41 -18.13
CA ALA A 565 -30.76 -20.49 -17.38
C ALA A 565 -30.78 -19.07 -17.96
N LEU A 566 -30.49 -18.10 -17.10
CA LEU A 566 -29.97 -16.80 -17.50
C LEU A 566 -28.50 -16.74 -17.06
N VAL A 567 -27.58 -16.48 -17.98
CA VAL A 567 -26.14 -16.52 -17.71
C VAL A 567 -25.48 -15.18 -17.98
N LEU A 568 -24.44 -14.90 -17.21
CA LEU A 568 -23.44 -13.87 -17.48
C LEU A 568 -22.26 -14.54 -18.17
N GLN A 569 -21.80 -13.97 -19.28
CA GLN A 569 -20.72 -14.51 -20.11
C GLN A 569 -19.65 -13.46 -20.35
N ARG A 570 -18.39 -13.89 -20.33
CA ARG A 570 -17.29 -13.13 -20.94
C ARG A 570 -17.28 -13.41 -22.44
N GLY A 571 -16.80 -12.45 -23.20
CA GLY A 571 -16.62 -12.54 -24.64
C GLY A 571 -15.27 -12.00 -25.11
N ARG A 572 -15.09 -12.02 -26.42
CA ARG A 572 -13.92 -11.48 -27.12
C ARG A 572 -14.38 -10.94 -28.47
N GLN A 573 -13.94 -9.74 -28.82
CA GLN A 573 -14.28 -9.11 -30.11
C GLN A 573 -15.80 -9.04 -30.35
N GLY A 574 -16.58 -8.72 -29.30
CA GLY A 574 -18.02 -8.58 -29.41
C GLY A 574 -18.83 -9.88 -29.43
N GLN A 575 -18.18 -11.04 -29.24
CA GLN A 575 -18.85 -12.35 -29.21
C GLN A 575 -18.67 -13.06 -27.85
N PRO A 576 -19.73 -13.63 -27.25
CA PRO A 576 -19.62 -14.43 -26.02
C PRO A 576 -18.75 -15.67 -26.22
N THR A 577 -17.96 -16.04 -25.21
CA THR A 577 -17.03 -17.18 -25.25
C THR A 577 -17.17 -18.12 -24.07
N ALA A 578 -17.33 -17.62 -22.85
CA ALA A 578 -17.35 -18.43 -21.63
C ALA A 578 -18.37 -17.92 -20.61
N VAL A 579 -19.11 -18.84 -19.99
CA VAL A 579 -20.00 -18.52 -18.86
C VAL A 579 -19.15 -18.15 -17.64
N SER A 580 -19.47 -16.99 -17.06
CA SER A 580 -18.87 -16.49 -15.82
C SER A 580 -19.76 -16.80 -14.61
N ALA A 581 -21.08 -16.58 -14.74
CA ALA A 581 -22.03 -16.85 -13.67
C ALA A 581 -23.40 -17.26 -14.21
N VAL A 582 -24.17 -17.99 -13.39
CA VAL A 582 -25.59 -18.27 -13.62
C VAL A 582 -26.40 -17.31 -12.76
N LEU A 583 -27.11 -16.38 -13.41
CA LEU A 583 -27.93 -15.34 -12.76
C LEU A 583 -29.32 -15.86 -12.37
N LEU A 584 -29.85 -16.81 -13.12
CA LEU A 584 -31.13 -17.46 -12.82
C LEU A 584 -31.06 -18.91 -13.28
N ARG A 585 -31.50 -19.83 -12.42
CA ARG A 585 -31.60 -21.27 -12.72
C ARG A 585 -33.00 -21.62 -13.20
N GLY A 586 -33.11 -22.66 -14.03
CA GLY A 586 -34.40 -23.13 -14.55
C GLY A 586 -35.43 -23.44 -13.47
N GLY A 587 -36.71 -23.20 -13.77
CA GLY A 587 -37.81 -23.32 -12.82
C GLY A 587 -38.10 -22.05 -11.99
N ALA A 588 -37.24 -21.03 -12.04
CA ALA A 588 -37.49 -19.72 -11.46
C ALA A 588 -37.92 -18.70 -12.52
N ASP A 589 -38.83 -17.78 -12.17
CA ASP A 589 -39.22 -16.65 -13.01
C ASP A 589 -38.56 -15.33 -12.57
N ARG A 590 -37.96 -15.30 -11.39
CA ARG A 590 -37.24 -14.15 -10.82
C ARG A 590 -36.01 -14.59 -10.04
N ALA A 591 -34.98 -13.75 -10.04
CA ALA A 591 -33.79 -13.89 -9.21
C ALA A 591 -33.21 -12.51 -8.91
N ALA A 592 -32.61 -12.33 -7.72
CA ALA A 592 -31.85 -11.14 -7.41
C ALA A 592 -30.72 -11.52 -6.45
N ASP A 593 -29.51 -11.01 -6.73
CA ASP A 593 -28.34 -11.30 -5.90
C ASP A 593 -27.23 -10.25 -6.12
N ARG A 594 -26.14 -10.40 -5.39
CA ARG A 594 -24.88 -9.66 -5.54
C ARG A 594 -23.81 -10.60 -6.09
N LEU A 595 -23.18 -10.20 -7.18
CA LEU A 595 -22.12 -10.95 -7.83
C LEU A 595 -20.82 -10.16 -7.80
N PRO A 596 -19.84 -10.52 -6.95
CA PRO A 596 -18.48 -10.01 -7.06
C PRO A 596 -17.89 -10.40 -8.41
N LEU A 597 -17.41 -9.42 -9.18
CA LEU A 597 -16.78 -9.66 -10.47
C LEU A 597 -15.31 -10.03 -10.28
N THR A 598 -14.85 -11.08 -10.97
CA THR A 598 -13.42 -11.38 -11.04
C THR A 598 -12.69 -10.28 -11.83
N ALA A 599 -11.36 -10.19 -11.73
CA ALA A 599 -10.60 -9.25 -12.55
C ALA A 599 -10.87 -9.42 -14.06
N ALA A 600 -10.99 -10.66 -14.54
CA ALA A 600 -11.29 -10.93 -15.95
C ALA A 600 -12.71 -10.51 -16.35
N ASP A 601 -13.68 -10.58 -15.42
CA ASP A 601 -15.04 -10.07 -15.67
C ASP A 601 -15.07 -8.54 -15.68
N ARG A 602 -14.32 -7.88 -14.78
CA ARG A 602 -14.19 -6.41 -14.77
C ARG A 602 -13.57 -5.91 -16.06
N GLU A 603 -12.47 -6.50 -16.49
CA GLU A 603 -11.82 -6.16 -17.75
C GLU A 603 -12.74 -6.40 -18.97
N ALA A 604 -13.52 -7.49 -18.96
CA ALA A 604 -14.51 -7.75 -19.99
C ALA A 604 -15.62 -6.68 -19.98
N LEU A 605 -16.08 -6.27 -18.79
CA LEU A 605 -17.07 -5.19 -18.65
C LEU A 605 -16.54 -3.87 -19.20
N GLU A 606 -15.31 -3.47 -18.83
CA GLU A 606 -14.66 -2.24 -19.30
C GLU A 606 -14.51 -2.21 -20.83
N ARG A 607 -14.22 -3.35 -21.47
CA ARG A 607 -14.16 -3.48 -22.93
C ARG A 607 -15.53 -3.60 -23.61
N GLY A 608 -16.62 -3.77 -22.85
CA GLY A 608 -17.95 -4.04 -23.39
C GLY A 608 -18.11 -5.46 -23.97
N ASP A 609 -17.29 -6.40 -23.48
CA ASP A 609 -17.25 -7.83 -23.81
C ASP A 609 -17.87 -8.70 -22.69
N LEU A 610 -18.67 -8.11 -21.79
CA LEU A 610 -19.48 -8.87 -20.82
C LEU A 610 -20.93 -8.94 -21.33
N PHE A 611 -21.55 -10.11 -21.30
CA PHE A 611 -22.84 -10.37 -21.94
C PHE A 611 -23.82 -11.07 -21.01
N VAL A 612 -25.11 -10.85 -21.22
CA VAL A 612 -26.19 -11.62 -20.64
C VAL A 612 -26.89 -12.43 -21.73
N GLN A 613 -27.11 -13.72 -21.49
CA GLN A 613 -27.80 -14.61 -22.43
C GLN A 613 -28.89 -15.43 -21.73
N LEU A 614 -30.07 -15.46 -22.33
CA LEU A 614 -31.18 -16.32 -21.91
C LEU A 614 -31.15 -17.63 -22.70
N VAL A 615 -31.23 -18.75 -21.98
CA VAL A 615 -31.27 -20.11 -22.52
C VAL A 615 -32.60 -20.76 -22.14
N THR A 616 -33.28 -21.35 -23.12
CA THR A 616 -34.58 -22.03 -22.95
C THR A 616 -34.54 -23.42 -23.57
N ARG A 617 -35.51 -24.28 -23.24
CA ARG A 617 -35.61 -25.62 -23.85
C ARG A 617 -35.78 -25.56 -25.37
N ALA A 618 -36.52 -24.56 -25.87
CA ALA A 618 -36.71 -24.33 -27.29
C ALA A 618 -35.48 -23.72 -28.00
N ARG A 619 -34.58 -23.07 -27.24
CA ARG A 619 -33.32 -22.49 -27.73
C ARG A 619 -32.20 -22.88 -26.76
N PRO A 620 -31.75 -24.16 -26.80
CA PRO A 620 -30.80 -24.70 -25.82
C PRO A 620 -29.38 -24.12 -25.97
N LEU A 621 -29.08 -23.49 -27.12
CA LEU A 621 -27.85 -22.73 -27.35
C LEU A 621 -28.04 -21.21 -27.08
N GLY A 622 -29.20 -20.83 -26.55
CA GLY A 622 -29.61 -19.45 -26.28
C GLY A 622 -30.15 -18.70 -27.50
N GLY A 623 -30.62 -17.47 -27.26
CA GLY A 623 -30.79 -16.44 -28.29
C GLY A 623 -29.59 -15.50 -28.36
N GLY A 624 -29.72 -14.38 -29.09
CA GLY A 624 -28.64 -13.37 -29.16
C GLY A 624 -28.28 -12.84 -27.77
N ALA A 625 -26.98 -12.87 -27.45
CA ALA A 625 -26.48 -12.34 -26.19
C ALA A 625 -26.47 -10.80 -26.22
N VAL A 626 -26.75 -10.18 -25.08
CA VAL A 626 -26.83 -8.72 -24.96
C VAL A 626 -25.64 -8.24 -24.16
N ALA A 627 -24.85 -7.35 -24.73
CA ALA A 627 -23.71 -6.75 -24.05
C ALA A 627 -24.18 -5.91 -22.84
N VAL A 628 -23.47 -6.06 -21.73
CA VAL A 628 -23.64 -5.23 -20.54
C VAL A 628 -22.99 -3.87 -20.82
N ARG A 629 -23.84 -2.85 -20.91
CA ARG A 629 -23.44 -1.45 -21.10
C ARG A 629 -24.16 -0.65 -20.02
N PHE A 630 -23.40 0.14 -19.27
CA PHE A 630 -23.96 1.08 -18.30
C PHE A 630 -24.15 2.43 -18.96
N ASP A 631 -25.25 3.11 -18.62
CA ASP A 631 -25.42 4.49 -19.03
C ASP A 631 -24.34 5.32 -18.34
N ASN A 632 -23.48 5.98 -19.12
CA ASN A 632 -22.54 6.95 -18.55
C ASN A 632 -23.38 8.07 -17.94
N ALA A 633 -23.47 8.12 -16.62
CA ALA A 633 -23.98 9.28 -15.91
C ALA A 633 -23.08 10.46 -16.29
N ARG A 634 -23.58 11.35 -17.15
CA ARG A 634 -22.93 12.63 -17.47
C ARG A 634 -23.06 13.59 -16.30
#